data_AF-G5CCM5-F1
#
_entry.id   AF-G5CCM5-F1
#
_cell.length_a   1.000
_cell.length_b   1.000
_cell.length_c   1.000
_cell.angle_alpha   90.00
_cell.angle_beta   90.00
_cell.angle_gamma   90.00
#
_symmetry.space_group_name_H-M   'P 1'
#
loop_
_entity.id
_entity.type
_entity.pdbx_description
1 polymer ?
#
loop_
_entity_poly.entity_id
_entity_poly.type
_entity_poly.pdbx_seq_one_letter_code
_entity_poly.pdbx_strand_id
1 'polypeptide(L)'
;EHEEPKRCACLCGCDMDLLHRHRVARKVVQNLQDVNKLKSDGDAFTPPFTHEPPREPVEELPFETQTIGMELALSQLLSRFDDAEKSIIGVHGLGGMGKTTLLKTLNNELKENTRDYHVVIMIEVANSETLNVVDMQKIIANRLGLPWNESETERERSTFLRRALRRKKFVV
;
A
#
# COMPACT_ATOMS: atom_id res chain seq x y z
N GLU A 1 -13.53 -72.23 26.62
CA GLU A 1 -14.73 -71.38 26.58
C GLU A 1 -14.67 -70.55 25.32
N HIS A 2 -15.57 -70.78 24.36
CA HIS A 2 -15.69 -69.95 23.17
C HIS A 2 -16.88 -69.04 23.38
N GLU A 3 -16.62 -67.74 23.55
CA GLU A 3 -17.64 -66.71 23.68
C GLU A 3 -18.24 -66.46 22.30
N GLU A 4 -19.51 -66.84 22.12
CA GLU A 4 -20.24 -66.62 20.87
C GLU A 4 -20.44 -65.11 20.62
N PRO A 5 -20.22 -64.62 19.38
CA PRO A 5 -20.44 -63.21 19.07
C PRO A 5 -21.93 -62.86 19.21
N LYS A 6 -22.23 -61.83 20.01
CA LYS A 6 -23.60 -61.35 20.27
C LYS A 6 -24.20 -60.78 18.98
N ARG A 7 -25.05 -61.58 18.31
CA ARG A 7 -25.75 -61.18 17.08
C ARG A 7 -26.87 -60.18 17.37
N CYS A 8 -27.04 -59.20 16.48
CA CYS A 8 -28.15 -58.26 16.54
C CYS A 8 -29.46 -58.91 16.06
N ALA A 9 -30.60 -58.60 16.69
CA ALA A 9 -31.94 -59.06 16.30
C ALA A 9 -32.52 -58.33 15.09
N CYS A 10 -31.67 -57.94 14.11
CA CYS A 10 -32.12 -57.32 12.87
C CYS A 10 -32.17 -58.37 11.74
N LEU A 11 -33.15 -58.25 10.85
CA LEU A 11 -33.43 -59.16 9.73
C LEU A 11 -32.26 -59.38 8.74
N CYS A 12 -31.14 -58.66 8.88
CA CYS A 12 -29.95 -58.78 8.01
C CYS A 12 -28.86 -59.74 8.53
N GLY A 13 -28.98 -60.28 9.74
CA GLY A 13 -27.95 -61.19 10.31
C GLY A 13 -26.60 -60.50 10.60
N CYS A 14 -26.60 -59.19 10.78
CA CYS A 14 -25.41 -58.38 10.93
C CYS A 14 -24.86 -58.44 12.37
N ASP A 15 -23.55 -58.59 12.53
CA ASP A 15 -22.87 -58.52 13.83
C ASP A 15 -23.04 -57.11 14.45
N MET A 16 -23.18 -57.01 15.78
CA MET A 16 -23.27 -55.71 16.48
C MET A 16 -22.07 -54.81 16.17
N ASP A 17 -20.92 -55.45 15.94
CA ASP A 17 -19.67 -54.81 15.48
C ASP A 17 -19.80 -54.14 14.11
N LEU A 18 -20.51 -54.77 13.16
CA LEU A 18 -20.73 -54.23 11.81
C LEU A 18 -21.61 -52.98 11.84
N LEU A 19 -22.67 -52.98 12.65
CA LEU A 19 -23.56 -51.82 12.80
C LEU A 19 -22.85 -50.65 13.50
N HIS A 20 -22.02 -50.95 14.52
CA HIS A 20 -21.21 -49.94 15.19
C HIS A 20 -20.18 -49.34 14.24
N ARG A 21 -19.43 -50.16 13.49
CA ARG A 21 -18.46 -49.71 12.48
C ARG A 21 -19.14 -48.88 11.38
N HIS A 22 -20.31 -49.30 10.90
CA HIS A 22 -21.09 -48.54 9.91
C HIS A 22 -21.52 -47.16 10.44
N ARG A 23 -21.97 -47.08 11.69
CA ARG A 23 -22.33 -45.81 12.34
C ARG A 23 -21.13 -44.87 12.45
N VAL A 24 -19.97 -45.40 12.85
CA VAL A 24 -18.72 -44.62 12.93
C VAL A 24 -18.27 -44.17 11.54
N ALA A 25 -18.24 -45.07 10.56
CA ALA A 25 -17.86 -44.75 9.18
C ALA A 25 -18.77 -43.68 8.57
N ARG A 26 -20.09 -43.77 8.78
CA ARG A 26 -21.04 -42.73 8.37
C ARG A 26 -20.74 -41.38 9.00
N LYS A 27 -20.39 -41.35 10.29
CA LYS A 27 -20.04 -40.12 11.00
C LYS A 27 -18.74 -39.51 10.48
N VAL A 28 -17.74 -40.33 10.13
CA VAL A 28 -16.51 -39.88 9.48
C VAL A 28 -16.79 -39.25 8.11
N VAL A 29 -17.63 -39.88 7.29
CA VAL A 29 -18.03 -39.34 5.98
C VAL A 29 -18.76 -38.00 6.13
N GLN A 30 -19.68 -37.88 7.08
CA GLN A 30 -20.37 -36.61 7.37
C GLN A 30 -19.39 -35.52 7.81
N ASN A 31 -18.51 -35.83 8.76
CA ASN A 31 -17.51 -34.86 9.22
C ASN A 31 -16.57 -34.41 8.10
N LEU A 32 -16.20 -35.30 7.18
CA LEU A 32 -15.38 -34.93 6.01
C LEU A 32 -16.13 -33.98 5.07
N GLN A 33 -17.43 -34.19 4.87
CA GLN A 33 -18.27 -33.27 4.10
C GLN A 33 -18.36 -31.90 4.77
N ASP A 34 -18.54 -31.87 6.10
CA ASP A 34 -18.61 -30.64 6.88
C ASP A 34 -17.27 -29.87 6.84
N VAL A 35 -16.14 -30.56 7.00
CA VAL A 35 -14.80 -29.93 6.91
C VAL A 35 -14.56 -29.36 5.51
N ASN A 36 -14.93 -30.08 4.45
CA ASN A 36 -14.77 -29.58 3.09
C ASN A 36 -15.67 -28.36 2.83
N LYS A 37 -16.90 -28.37 3.34
CA LYS A 37 -17.81 -27.23 3.26
C LYS A 37 -17.24 -26.02 4.00
N LEU A 38 -16.78 -26.21 5.24
CA LEU A 38 -16.14 -25.15 6.02
C LEU A 38 -14.88 -24.59 5.34
N LYS A 39 -14.11 -25.44 4.66
CA LYS A 39 -12.96 -25.00 3.86
C LYS A 39 -13.39 -24.15 2.68
N SER A 40 -14.38 -24.60 1.90
CA SER A 40 -14.92 -23.84 0.77
C SER A 40 -15.54 -22.50 1.20
N ASP A 41 -16.28 -22.51 2.31
CA ASP A 41 -16.84 -21.30 2.90
C ASP A 41 -15.70 -20.35 3.35
N GLY A 42 -14.66 -20.88 4.02
CA GLY A 42 -13.47 -20.13 4.44
C GLY A 42 -12.68 -19.52 3.29
N ASP A 43 -12.51 -20.25 2.19
CA ASP A 43 -11.85 -19.75 0.97
C ASP A 43 -12.67 -18.61 0.34
N ALA A 44 -14.01 -18.69 0.39
CA ALA A 44 -14.90 -17.61 -0.03
C ALA A 44 -14.89 -16.41 0.92
N PHE A 45 -14.46 -16.60 2.18
CA PHE A 45 -14.21 -15.54 3.16
C PHE A 45 -12.85 -14.88 3.01
N THR A 46 -12.01 -15.24 2.03
CA THR A 46 -10.80 -14.48 1.72
C THR A 46 -11.23 -13.06 1.35
N PRO A 47 -11.05 -12.06 2.23
CA PRO A 47 -11.69 -10.79 2.01
C PRO A 47 -11.00 -10.12 0.82
N PRO A 48 -11.74 -9.51 -0.13
CA PRO A 48 -11.15 -8.55 -1.07
C PRO A 48 -10.62 -7.29 -0.35
N PHE A 49 -10.74 -7.23 0.98
CA PHE A 49 -10.45 -6.09 1.84
C PHE A 49 -9.05 -6.12 2.46
N THR A 50 -8.07 -6.78 1.84
CA THR A 50 -6.69 -6.31 2.04
C THR A 50 -6.59 -4.98 1.29
N HIS A 51 -7.16 -3.92 1.86
CA HIS A 51 -6.89 -2.58 1.41
C HIS A 51 -5.39 -2.37 1.58
N GLU A 52 -4.73 -2.07 0.47
CA GLU A 52 -3.33 -1.66 0.51
C GLU A 52 -3.21 -0.55 1.56
N PRO A 53 -2.25 -0.64 2.49
CA PRO A 53 -2.13 0.33 3.56
C PRO A 53 -2.08 1.74 2.95
N PRO A 54 -2.72 2.74 3.60
CA PRO A 54 -2.64 4.11 3.14
C PRO A 54 -1.18 4.49 2.91
N ARG A 55 -0.89 5.01 1.72
CA ARG A 55 0.47 5.41 1.37
C ARG A 55 0.97 6.46 2.36
N GLU A 56 2.22 6.33 2.77
CA GLU A 56 2.85 7.30 3.64
C GLU A 56 2.80 8.69 3.00
N PRO A 57 2.57 9.76 3.79
CA PRO A 57 2.54 11.14 3.27
C PRO A 57 3.85 11.58 2.62
N VAL A 58 4.98 10.99 3.02
CA VAL A 58 6.31 11.30 2.48
C VAL A 58 6.98 10.00 2.04
N GLU A 59 7.56 9.99 0.84
CA GLU A 59 8.42 8.89 0.40
C GLU A 59 9.85 9.21 0.78
N GLU A 60 10.54 8.27 1.43
CA GLU A 60 11.94 8.45 1.78
C GLU A 60 12.81 8.36 0.52
N LEU A 61 13.64 9.37 0.31
CA LEU A 61 14.56 9.39 -0.80
C LEU A 61 15.87 8.71 -0.40
N PRO A 62 16.50 7.95 -1.32
CA PRO A 62 17.77 7.29 -1.06
C PRO A 62 18.80 8.28 -0.50
N PHE A 63 19.39 7.93 0.64
CA PHE A 63 20.37 8.75 1.32
C PHE A 63 21.76 8.45 0.76
N GLU A 64 22.20 9.20 -0.25
CA GLU A 64 23.47 8.94 -0.93
C GLU A 64 24.69 9.32 -0.06
N THR A 65 24.58 10.31 0.83
CA THR A 65 25.63 10.73 1.76
C THR A 65 25.08 11.55 2.93
N GLN A 66 25.72 11.47 4.10
CA GLN A 66 25.48 12.42 5.19
C GLN A 66 25.87 13.82 4.74
N THR A 67 24.88 14.70 4.60
CA THR A 67 25.11 16.10 4.27
C THR A 67 25.68 16.83 5.47
N ILE A 68 26.96 17.19 5.41
CA ILE A 68 27.65 17.97 6.43
C ILE A 68 27.73 19.43 5.96
N GLY A 69 27.49 20.39 6.85
CA GLY A 69 27.68 21.81 6.56
C GLY A 69 26.48 22.50 5.89
N MET A 70 25.34 21.81 5.76
CA MET A 70 24.08 22.38 5.26
C MET A 70 23.02 22.59 6.36
N GLU A 71 23.37 22.37 7.63
CA GLU A 71 22.45 22.41 8.76
C GLU A 71 21.78 23.79 8.90
N LEU A 72 22.57 24.86 8.73
CA LEU A 72 22.05 26.23 8.76
C LEU A 72 21.05 26.48 7.62
N ALA A 73 21.37 26.03 6.40
CA ALA A 73 20.51 26.21 5.24
C ALA A 73 19.20 25.42 5.38
N LEU A 74 19.29 24.18 5.88
CA LEU A 74 18.14 23.33 6.17
C LEU A 74 17.25 23.94 7.26
N SER A 75 17.83 24.46 8.34
CA SER A 75 17.10 25.15 9.41
C SER A 75 16.37 26.42 8.90
N GLN A 76 17.03 27.21 8.07
CA GLN A 76 16.40 28.37 7.42
C GLN A 76 15.28 27.96 6.47
N LEU A 77 15.45 26.86 5.74
CA LEU A 77 14.43 26.35 4.83
C LEU A 77 13.21 25.83 5.59
N LEU A 78 13.42 25.06 6.66
CA LEU A 78 12.37 24.57 7.55
C LEU A 78 11.59 25.70 8.21
N SER A 79 12.27 26.72 8.74
CA SER A 79 11.60 27.87 9.35
C SER A 79 10.76 28.67 8.36
N ARG A 80 11.17 28.74 7.08
CA ARG A 80 10.37 29.34 6.00
C ARG A 80 9.24 28.44 5.53
N PHE A 81 9.42 27.12 5.60
CA PHE A 81 8.43 26.13 5.22
C PHE A 81 7.25 26.13 6.20
N ASP A 82 7.51 26.36 7.48
CA ASP A 82 6.48 26.44 8.53
C ASP A 82 5.68 27.75 8.53
N ASP A 83 6.07 28.71 7.69
CA ASP A 83 5.36 29.97 7.53
C ASP A 83 4.17 29.81 6.56
N ALA A 84 2.98 29.69 7.15
CA ALA A 84 1.72 29.45 6.43
C ALA A 84 1.33 30.56 5.42
N GLU A 85 1.96 31.73 5.46
CA GLU A 85 1.71 32.80 4.48
C GLU A 85 2.42 32.55 3.14
N LYS A 86 3.43 31.68 3.10
CA LYS A 86 4.26 31.44 1.91
C LYS A 86 3.88 30.13 1.23
N SER A 87 3.45 30.21 -0.02
CA SER A 87 3.06 29.03 -0.83
C SER A 87 4.16 28.49 -1.74
N ILE A 88 5.22 29.26 -1.99
CA ILE A 88 6.33 28.90 -2.88
C ILE A 88 7.65 29.35 -2.25
N ILE A 89 8.62 28.43 -2.19
CA ILE A 89 9.98 28.71 -1.71
C ILE A 89 10.98 28.42 -2.83
N GLY A 90 11.74 29.43 -3.23
CA GLY A 90 12.82 29.28 -4.20
C GLY A 90 14.17 29.07 -3.54
N VAL A 91 14.91 28.05 -3.96
CA VAL A 91 16.32 27.83 -3.60
C VAL A 91 17.18 28.08 -4.85
N HIS A 92 18.06 29.09 -4.80
CA HIS A 92 18.86 29.49 -5.96
C HIS A 92 20.35 29.61 -5.61
N GLY A 93 21.22 29.54 -6.63
CA GLY A 93 22.67 29.57 -6.46
C GLY A 93 23.39 28.85 -7.60
N LEU A 94 24.72 28.93 -7.62
CA LEU A 94 25.56 28.31 -8.64
C LEU A 94 25.35 26.78 -8.74
N GLY A 95 25.68 26.21 -9.90
CA GLY A 95 25.70 24.75 -10.10
C GLY A 95 26.67 24.08 -9.13
N GLY A 96 26.34 22.86 -8.67
CA GLY A 96 27.20 22.09 -7.75
C GLY A 96 27.11 22.48 -6.27
N MET A 97 26.40 23.55 -5.90
CA MET A 97 26.25 24.00 -4.50
C MET A 97 25.31 23.13 -3.62
N GLY A 98 24.88 21.96 -4.10
CA GLY A 98 24.04 21.06 -3.30
C GLY A 98 22.57 21.47 -3.14
N LYS A 99 22.01 22.35 -3.98
CA LYS A 99 20.59 22.76 -3.89
C LYS A 99 19.61 21.58 -3.95
N THR A 100 19.80 20.69 -4.94
CA THR A 100 19.00 19.47 -5.07
C THR A 100 19.20 18.57 -3.86
N THR A 101 20.43 18.49 -3.35
CA THR A 101 20.75 17.74 -2.14
C THR A 101 20.02 18.30 -0.91
N LEU A 102 19.98 19.63 -0.74
CA LEU A 102 19.24 20.29 0.32
C LEU A 102 17.74 19.98 0.27
N LEU A 103 17.12 19.98 -0.93
CA LEU A 103 15.72 19.60 -1.10
C LEU A 103 15.47 18.11 -0.82
N LYS A 104 16.40 17.23 -1.19
CA LYS A 104 16.34 15.80 -0.84
C LYS A 104 16.43 15.59 0.67
N THR A 105 17.33 16.30 1.36
CA THR A 105 17.42 16.28 2.83
C THR A 105 16.14 16.80 3.48
N LEU A 106 15.59 17.92 2.97
CA LEU A 106 14.31 18.45 3.45
C LEU A 106 13.18 17.43 3.33
N ASN A 107 13.06 16.73 2.19
CA ASN A 107 12.04 15.71 2.01
C ASN A 107 12.12 14.64 3.12
N ASN A 108 13.31 14.12 3.41
CA ASN A 108 13.46 13.10 4.45
C ASN A 108 13.22 13.66 5.86
N GLU A 109 13.58 14.92 6.12
CA GLU A 109 13.21 15.62 7.36
C GLU A 109 11.69 15.76 7.52
N LEU A 110 10.94 15.98 6.42
CA LEU A 110 9.48 15.98 6.47
C LEU A 110 8.95 14.59 6.84
N LYS A 111 9.59 13.49 6.40
CA LYS A 111 9.16 12.15 6.82
C LYS A 111 9.27 11.97 8.34
N GLU A 112 10.42 12.32 8.91
CA GLU A 112 10.70 12.20 10.35
C GLU A 112 9.83 13.15 11.18
N ASN A 113 9.68 14.40 10.73
CA ASN A 113 8.87 15.42 11.39
C ASN A 113 7.52 15.55 10.67
N THR A 114 6.72 14.49 10.73
CA THR A 114 5.46 14.42 10.00
C THR A 114 4.51 15.53 10.44
N ARG A 115 4.08 16.38 9.49
CA ARG A 115 3.15 17.51 9.75
C ARG A 115 1.77 17.24 9.14
N ASP A 116 0.95 18.27 9.00
CA ASP A 116 -0.44 18.19 8.57
C ASP A 116 -0.66 18.05 7.05
N TYR A 117 0.39 17.74 6.28
CA TYR A 117 0.26 17.44 4.85
C TYR A 117 -0.19 15.99 4.60
N HIS A 118 -0.96 15.81 3.54
CA HIS A 118 -1.44 14.51 3.10
C HIS A 118 -0.51 13.83 2.09
N VAL A 119 0.33 14.60 1.37
CA VAL A 119 1.28 14.07 0.37
C VAL A 119 2.41 15.07 0.06
N VAL A 120 3.65 14.57 0.01
CA VAL A 120 4.84 15.27 -0.50
C VAL A 120 5.25 14.60 -1.81
N ILE A 121 5.49 15.38 -2.86
CA ILE A 121 5.73 14.93 -4.23
C ILE A 121 7.06 15.48 -4.73
N MET A 122 8.15 14.71 -4.61
CA MET A 122 9.43 15.10 -5.20
C MET A 122 9.40 14.90 -6.72
N ILE A 123 9.70 15.96 -7.48
CA ILE A 123 9.80 15.91 -8.95
C ILE A 123 11.19 16.41 -9.36
N GLU A 124 12.01 15.52 -9.92
CA GLU A 124 13.29 15.88 -10.51
C GLU A 124 13.11 16.13 -12.02
N VAL A 125 13.39 17.36 -12.45
CA VAL A 125 13.27 17.76 -13.86
C VAL A 125 14.66 17.94 -14.42
N ALA A 126 15.00 17.16 -15.46
CA ALA A 126 16.25 17.31 -16.17
C ALA A 126 16.29 18.66 -16.91
N ASN A 127 17.50 19.23 -17.04
CA ASN A 127 17.72 20.42 -17.85
C ASN A 127 17.75 20.03 -19.33
N SER A 128 16.58 19.73 -19.90
CA SER A 128 16.38 19.50 -21.33
C SER A 128 15.67 20.70 -21.96
N GLU A 129 15.91 20.91 -23.26
CA GLU A 129 15.24 21.98 -24.03
C GLU A 129 13.70 21.84 -24.02
N THR A 130 13.21 20.62 -23.82
CA THR A 130 11.79 20.31 -23.72
C THR A 130 11.44 19.82 -22.32
N LEU A 131 10.41 20.43 -21.73
CA LEU A 131 9.82 19.99 -20.47
C LEU A 131 8.95 18.75 -20.72
N ASN A 132 9.26 17.62 -20.10
CA ASN A 132 8.41 16.43 -20.23
C ASN A 132 7.22 16.50 -19.25
N VAL A 133 6.14 17.15 -19.70
CA VAL A 133 4.89 17.29 -18.92
C VAL A 133 4.28 15.93 -18.58
N VAL A 134 4.36 14.96 -19.52
CA VAL A 134 3.78 13.63 -19.34
C VAL A 134 4.47 12.89 -18.20
N ASP A 135 5.80 12.94 -18.13
CA ASP A 135 6.56 12.30 -17.06
C ASP A 135 6.25 12.92 -15.69
N MET A 136 6.13 14.25 -15.60
CA MET A 136 5.72 14.91 -14.36
C MET A 136 4.32 14.49 -13.92
N GLN A 137 3.36 14.42 -14.86
CA GLN A 137 2.01 13.93 -14.56
C GLN A 137 2.03 12.46 -14.10
N LYS A 138 2.89 11.62 -14.67
CA LYS A 138 3.09 10.22 -14.23
C LYS A 138 3.60 10.16 -12.80
N ILE A 139 4.61 10.97 -12.46
CA ILE A 139 5.16 11.05 -11.10
C ILE A 139 4.07 11.45 -10.11
N ILE A 140 3.28 12.49 -10.41
CA ILE A 140 2.18 12.94 -9.55
C ILE A 140 1.09 11.86 -9.41
N ALA A 141 0.66 11.25 -10.52
CA ALA A 141 -0.36 10.19 -10.51
C ALA A 141 0.10 9.00 -9.66
N ASN A 142 1.33 8.55 -9.89
CA ASN A 142 1.97 7.49 -9.14
C ASN A 142 2.03 7.87 -7.67
N ARG A 143 2.47 9.07 -7.30
CA ARG A 143 2.57 9.46 -5.89
C ARG A 143 1.21 9.48 -5.18
N LEU A 144 0.15 9.88 -5.90
CA LEU A 144 -1.23 9.89 -5.40
C LEU A 144 -1.91 8.51 -5.38
N GLY A 145 -1.29 7.48 -5.95
CA GLY A 145 -1.89 6.15 -6.10
C GLY A 145 -3.05 6.13 -7.08
N LEU A 146 -2.99 6.97 -8.10
CA LEU A 146 -4.01 7.09 -9.13
C LEU A 146 -3.64 6.23 -10.36
N PRO A 147 -4.62 5.64 -11.04
CA PRO A 147 -4.36 4.90 -12.27
C PRO A 147 -3.84 5.83 -13.36
N TRP A 148 -2.96 5.32 -14.21
CA TRP A 148 -2.47 6.01 -15.40
C TRP A 148 -3.15 5.45 -16.65
N ASN A 149 -3.66 6.33 -17.51
CA ASN A 149 -4.25 5.94 -18.79
C ASN A 149 -3.52 6.61 -19.96
N GLU A 150 -2.86 5.79 -20.79
CA GLU A 150 -2.12 6.27 -21.97
C GLU A 150 -3.03 6.83 -23.07
N SER A 151 -4.33 6.50 -23.08
CA SER A 151 -5.27 7.02 -24.07
C SER A 151 -5.78 8.44 -23.77
N GLU A 152 -5.64 8.92 -22.52
CA GLU A 152 -6.08 10.26 -22.13
C GLU A 152 -5.14 11.34 -22.67
N THR A 153 -5.70 12.49 -23.03
CA THR A 153 -4.91 13.67 -23.37
C THR A 153 -4.21 14.24 -22.13
N GLU A 154 -3.12 14.98 -22.34
CA GLU A 154 -2.41 15.70 -21.27
C GLU A 154 -3.35 16.60 -20.44
N ARG A 155 -4.34 17.23 -21.10
CA ARG A 155 -5.34 18.10 -20.45
C ARG A 155 -6.31 17.33 -19.56
N GLU A 156 -6.78 16.17 -20.01
CA GLU A 156 -7.68 15.31 -19.23
C GLU A 156 -6.97 14.81 -17.97
N ARG A 157 -5.73 14.33 -18.11
CA ARG A 157 -4.87 13.93 -16.99
C ARG A 157 -4.64 15.07 -16.01
N SER A 158 -4.26 16.26 -16.50
CA SER A 158 -4.09 17.45 -15.66
C SER A 158 -5.35 17.80 -14.87
N THR A 159 -6.52 17.74 -15.52
CA THR A 159 -7.81 17.99 -14.87
C THR A 159 -8.11 16.97 -13.77
N PHE A 160 -7.82 15.70 -14.04
CA PHE A 160 -7.98 14.62 -13.07
C PHE A 160 -7.05 14.78 -11.86
N LEU A 161 -5.75 15.02 -12.09
CA LEU A 161 -4.76 15.24 -11.02
C LEU A 161 -5.11 16.47 -10.18
N ARG A 162 -5.52 17.57 -10.81
CA ARG A 162 -5.96 18.79 -10.11
C ARG A 162 -7.13 18.52 -9.18
N ARG A 163 -8.11 17.71 -9.61
CA ARG A 163 -9.27 17.34 -8.77
C ARG A 163 -8.84 16.52 -7.55
N ALA A 164 -7.89 15.62 -7.71
CA ALA A 164 -7.34 14.83 -6.62
C ALA A 164 -6.55 15.71 -5.62
N LEU A 165 -5.65 16.55 -6.12
CA LEU A 165 -4.82 17.46 -5.30
C LEU A 165 -5.66 18.49 -4.53
N ARG A 166 -6.76 18.99 -5.11
CA ARG A 166 -7.65 19.98 -4.44
C ARG A 166 -8.23 19.47 -3.11
N ARG A 167 -8.27 18.15 -2.90
CA ARG A 167 -8.79 17.52 -1.68
C ARG A 167 -7.68 17.19 -0.68
N LYS A 168 -6.44 17.59 -0.95
CA LYS A 168 -5.27 17.26 -0.14
C LYS A 168 -4.49 18.51 0.23
N LYS A 169 -3.88 18.52 1.42
CA LYS A 169 -2.75 19.39 1.74
C LYS A 169 -1.53 18.73 1.13
N PHE A 170 -0.83 19.39 0.22
CA PHE A 170 0.27 18.77 -0.52
C PHE A 170 1.48 19.69 -0.62
N VAL A 171 2.64 19.09 -0.80
CA VAL A 171 3.91 19.75 -1.11
C VAL A 171 4.41 19.15 -2.42
N VAL A 172 4.92 19.99 -3.32
CA VAL A 172 5.59 19.58 -4.56
C VAL A 172 6.98 20.19 -4.56
#